data_AF-A0A1I5THH8-F1
#
_entry.id   AF-A0A1I5THH8-F1
#
_cell.length_a   1.000
_cell.length_b   1.000
_cell.length_c   1.000
_cell.angle_alpha   90.00
_cell.angle_beta   90.00
_cell.angle_gamma   90.00
#
_symmetry.space_group_name_H-M   'P 1'
#
loop_
_entity.id
_entity.type
_entity.pdbx_description
1 polymer ?
#
loop_
_entity_poly.entity_id
_entity_poly.type
_entity_poly.pdbx_seq_one_letter_code
_entity_poly.pdbx_strand_id
1 'polypeptide(L)'
;MEKNAGYTIRRSVLFEGGSGFALGENPKAPAPFVTWQFNDTDRGRSYFWGHYHADKATAELDFNSRVADHKRLYGQREVTPRPIAQQMQEAAKLAEADRGQTASKRNVPDKGDR
;
A
#
# COMPACT_ATOMS: atom_id res chain seq x y z
N MET A 1 -9.95 -8.88 -6.89
CA MET A 1 -8.70 -8.72 -7.66
C MET A 1 -8.56 -7.25 -7.99
N GLU A 2 -7.43 -6.65 -7.67
CA GLU A 2 -7.21 -5.21 -7.87
C GLU A 2 -7.17 -4.86 -9.36
N LYS A 3 -7.72 -3.70 -9.73
CA LYS A 3 -7.78 -3.23 -11.12
C LYS A 3 -7.41 -1.76 -11.22
N ASN A 4 -6.69 -1.42 -12.28
CA ASN A 4 -6.38 -0.05 -12.64
C ASN A 4 -6.51 0.12 -14.15
N ALA A 5 -7.17 1.18 -14.62
CA ALA A 5 -7.38 1.49 -16.04
C ALA A 5 -7.87 0.30 -16.91
N GLY A 6 -8.67 -0.61 -16.33
CA GLY A 6 -9.16 -1.81 -17.02
C GLY A 6 -8.20 -3.02 -17.03
N TYR A 7 -6.98 -2.87 -16.50
CA TYR A 7 -6.03 -3.96 -16.31
C TYR A 7 -6.19 -4.56 -14.92
N THR A 8 -6.04 -5.87 -14.85
CA THR A 8 -6.06 -6.62 -13.59
C THR A 8 -4.64 -6.71 -13.06
N ILE A 9 -4.42 -6.27 -11.83
CA ILE A 9 -3.09 -6.35 -11.19
C ILE A 9 -2.79 -7.80 -10.86
N ARG A 10 -1.76 -8.34 -11.50
CA ARG A 10 -1.31 -9.74 -11.36
C ARG A 10 -0.21 -9.89 -10.33
N ARG A 11 0.68 -8.90 -10.25
CA ARG A 11 1.82 -8.88 -9.32
C ARG A 11 2.06 -7.44 -8.88
N SER A 12 2.48 -7.27 -7.63
CA SER A 12 2.92 -5.98 -7.10
C SER A 12 4.02 -6.17 -6.06
N VAL A 13 4.94 -5.21 -5.97
CA VAL A 13 5.95 -5.11 -4.90
C VAL A 13 5.77 -3.75 -4.23
N LEU A 14 5.75 -3.74 -2.89
CA LEU A 14 5.67 -2.54 -2.06
C LEU A 14 6.98 -2.38 -1.29
N PHE A 15 7.49 -1.15 -1.22
CA PHE A 15 8.69 -0.79 -0.48
C PHE A 15 8.36 -0.02 0.79
N GLU A 16 9.34 0.05 1.69
CA GLU A 16 9.27 0.89 2.89
C GLU A 16 9.13 2.36 2.47
N GLY A 17 8.10 3.05 2.96
CA GLY A 17 7.78 4.43 2.54
C GLY A 17 6.62 4.53 1.56
N GLY A 18 5.97 3.41 1.23
CA GLY A 18 4.69 3.42 0.51
C GLY A 18 4.80 3.39 -1.00
N SER A 19 5.99 3.54 -1.60
CA SER A 19 6.16 3.39 -3.04
C SER A 19 6.20 1.92 -3.47
N GLY A 20 5.76 1.62 -4.69
CA GLY A 20 5.76 0.26 -5.21
C GLY A 20 5.60 0.19 -6.71
N PHE A 21 5.67 -1.03 -7.25
CA PHE A 21 5.43 -1.30 -8.66
C PHE A 21 4.40 -2.40 -8.82
N ALA A 22 3.63 -2.34 -9.90
CA ALA A 22 2.62 -3.34 -10.23
C ALA A 22 2.69 -3.76 -11.69
N LEU A 23 2.44 -5.03 -11.97
CA LEU A 23 2.23 -5.59 -13.30
C LEU A 23 0.73 -5.85 -13.50
N GLY A 24 0.14 -5.13 -14.44
CA GLY A 24 -1.24 -5.27 -14.88
C GLY A 24 -1.36 -6.08 -16.18
N GLU A 25 -2.48 -6.77 -16.33
CA GLU A 25 -2.83 -7.54 -17.53
C GLU A 25 -4.26 -7.25 -17.99
N ASN A 26 -4.43 -7.02 -19.29
CA ASN A 26 -5.72 -6.93 -19.97
C ASN A 26 -5.62 -7.57 -21.37
N PRO A 27 -6.05 -8.83 -21.54
CA PRO A 27 -5.96 -9.53 -22.84
C PRO A 27 -6.75 -8.86 -23.98
N LYS A 28 -7.65 -7.92 -23.66
CA LYS A 28 -8.47 -7.20 -24.64
C LYS A 28 -7.85 -5.87 -25.07
N ALA A 29 -6.76 -5.43 -24.45
CA ALA A 29 -6.09 -4.18 -24.80
C ALA A 29 -5.09 -4.40 -25.97
N PRO A 30 -4.84 -3.38 -26.81
CA PRO A 30 -3.80 -3.44 -27.83
C PRO A 30 -2.41 -3.76 -27.27
N ALA A 31 -2.12 -3.28 -26.07
CA ALA A 31 -0.96 -3.67 -25.27
C ALA A 31 -1.46 -4.41 -24.03
N PRO A 32 -1.45 -5.75 -24.01
CA PRO A 32 -2.10 -6.53 -22.96
C PRO A 32 -1.39 -6.48 -21.61
N PHE A 33 -0.15 -5.98 -21.54
CA PHE A 33 0.60 -5.89 -20.29
C PHE A 33 1.01 -4.45 -20.01
N VAL A 34 1.05 -4.09 -18.73
CA VAL A 34 1.49 -2.77 -18.28
C VAL A 34 2.22 -2.85 -16.96
N THR A 35 3.30 -2.10 -16.79
CA THR A 35 3.95 -1.91 -15.49
C THR A 35 3.67 -0.49 -14.99
N TRP A 36 3.19 -0.37 -13.75
CA TRP A 36 2.97 0.91 -13.10
C TRP A 36 3.89 1.07 -11.91
N GLN A 37 4.26 2.33 -11.63
CA GLN A 37 4.63 2.71 -10.28
C GLN A 37 3.37 3.10 -9.51
N PHE A 38 3.40 2.96 -8.20
CA PHE A 38 2.33 3.44 -7.34
C PHE A 38 2.84 3.95 -6.00
N ASN A 39 2.00 4.73 -5.32
CA ASN A 39 2.12 5.01 -3.90
C ASN A 39 0.91 4.41 -3.17
N ASP A 40 1.18 3.67 -2.10
CA ASP A 40 0.22 3.10 -1.16
C ASP A 40 0.11 4.03 0.04
N THR A 41 -1.10 4.53 0.26
CA THR A 41 -1.43 5.52 1.30
C THR A 41 -2.67 5.06 2.04
N ASP A 42 -3.01 5.71 3.16
CA ASP A 42 -4.26 5.43 3.89
C ASP A 42 -5.52 5.70 3.04
N ARG A 43 -5.38 6.44 1.93
CA ARG A 43 -6.46 6.70 0.96
C ARG A 43 -6.50 5.67 -0.17
N GLY A 44 -5.67 4.64 -0.09
CA GLY A 44 -5.48 3.62 -1.10
C GLY A 44 -4.31 3.91 -2.04
N ARG A 45 -4.23 3.07 -3.07
CA ARG A 45 -3.11 3.05 -4.01
C ARG A 45 -3.36 3.96 -5.20
N SER A 46 -2.41 4.84 -5.47
CA SER A 46 -2.40 5.73 -6.64
C SER A 46 -1.40 5.25 -7.67
N TYR A 47 -1.85 4.93 -8.87
CA TYR A 47 -1.04 4.39 -9.97
C TYR A 47 -0.58 5.47 -10.95
N PHE A 48 0.68 5.43 -11.35
CA PHE A 48 1.28 6.39 -12.27
C PHE A 48 2.47 5.78 -13.06
N TRP A 49 2.94 6.53 -14.07
CA TRP A 49 4.09 6.17 -14.93
C TRP A 49 4.02 4.74 -15.48
N GLY A 50 2.96 4.48 -16.27
CA GLY A 50 2.67 3.20 -16.89
C GLY A 50 3.51 2.94 -18.14
N HIS A 51 4.22 1.81 -18.20
CA HIS A 51 4.86 1.31 -19.42
C HIS A 51 4.02 0.18 -20.00
N TYR A 52 3.55 0.32 -21.24
CA TYR A 52 2.66 -0.65 -21.90
C TYR A 52 3.46 -1.55 -22.85
N HIS A 53 3.16 -2.84 -22.83
CA HIS A 53 3.89 -3.86 -23.58
C HIS A 53 2.95 -4.82 -24.32
N ALA A 54 3.36 -5.25 -25.50
CA ALA A 54 2.71 -6.30 -26.27
C ALA A 54 2.92 -7.68 -25.63
N ASP A 55 4.12 -7.92 -25.11
CA ASP A 55 4.58 -9.23 -24.64
C ASP A 55 4.75 -9.30 -23.13
N LYS A 56 4.34 -10.43 -22.55
CA LYS A 56 4.44 -10.69 -21.11
C LYS A 56 5.89 -10.67 -20.63
N ALA A 57 6.80 -11.29 -21.38
CA ALA A 57 8.21 -11.39 -21.00
C ALA A 57 8.86 -10.00 -20.91
N THR A 58 8.55 -9.11 -21.85
CA THR A 58 9.04 -7.73 -21.85
C THR A 58 8.50 -6.95 -20.65
N ALA A 59 7.22 -7.11 -20.32
CA ALA A 59 6.63 -6.48 -19.14
C ALA A 59 7.20 -7.01 -17.82
N GLU A 60 7.46 -8.31 -17.73
CA GLU A 60 8.11 -8.91 -16.55
C GLU A 60 9.57 -8.43 -16.40
N LEU A 61 10.30 -8.30 -17.51
CA LEU A 61 11.66 -7.76 -17.49
C LEU A 61 11.69 -6.28 -17.08
N ASP A 62 10.79 -5.46 -17.62
CA ASP A 62 10.64 -4.05 -17.22
C ASP A 62 10.28 -3.95 -15.74
N PHE A 63 9.31 -4.74 -15.27
CA PHE A 63 8.90 -4.78 -13.86
C PHE A 63 10.09 -5.10 -12.95
N ASN A 64 10.85 -6.16 -13.26
CA ASN A 64 11.99 -6.57 -12.45
C ASN A 64 13.11 -5.53 -12.48
N SER A 65 13.36 -4.90 -13.64
CA SER A 65 14.35 -3.83 -13.78
C SER A 65 13.98 -2.62 -12.91
N ARG A 66 12.72 -2.17 -12.98
CA ARG A 66 12.23 -1.03 -12.17
C ARG A 66 12.30 -1.31 -10.67
N VAL A 67 11.96 -2.53 -10.24
CA VAL A 67 12.11 -2.98 -8.85
C VAL A 67 13.58 -2.99 -8.41
N ALA A 68 14.48 -3.51 -9.25
CA ALA A 68 15.91 -3.58 -8.95
C ALA A 68 16.57 -2.19 -8.90
N ASP A 69 16.25 -1.31 -9.85
CA ASP A 69 16.74 0.06 -9.89
C ASP A 69 16.29 0.85 -8.67
N HIS A 70 15.03 0.70 -8.26
CA HIS A 70 14.51 1.35 -7.06
C HIS A 70 15.23 0.89 -5.79
N LYS A 71 15.49 -0.42 -5.64
CA LYS A 71 16.32 -0.95 -4.54
C LYS A 71 17.72 -0.36 -4.53
N ARG A 72 18.36 -0.27 -5.71
CA ARG A 72 19.72 0.25 -5.84
C ARG A 72 19.80 1.73 -5.47
N LEU A 73 18.82 2.53 -5.89
CA LEU A 73 18.82 3.98 -5.70
C LEU A 73 18.51 4.39 -4.26
N TYR A 74 17.60 3.68 -3.59
CA TYR A 74 17.09 4.08 -2.27
C TYR A 74 17.52 3.16 -1.11
N GLY A 75 18.26 2.07 -1.39
CA GLY A 75 18.67 1.10 -0.37
C GLY A 75 17.49 0.40 0.33
N GLN A 76 16.28 0.53 -0.21
CA GLN A 76 15.04 0.08 0.42
C GLN A 76 14.92 -1.44 0.42
N ARG A 77 14.43 -1.97 1.54
CA ARG A 77 13.98 -3.35 1.66
C ARG A 77 12.55 -3.47 1.14
N GLU A 78 12.24 -4.58 0.49
CA GLU A 78 10.86 -4.92 0.15
C GLU A 78 10.09 -5.17 1.44
N VAL A 79 8.94 -4.49 1.59
CA VAL A 79 8.00 -4.82 2.65
C VAL A 79 7.12 -5.92 2.11
N THR A 80 7.23 -7.12 2.69
CA THR A 80 6.16 -8.09 2.51
C THR A 80 4.90 -7.47 3.13
N PRO A 81 3.81 -7.26 2.37
CA PRO A 81 2.62 -6.61 2.92
C PRO A 81 2.20 -7.38 4.17
N ARG A 82 2.05 -6.66 5.29
CA ARG A 82 1.71 -7.30 6.56
C ARG A 82 0.36 -8.00 6.38
N PRO A 83 0.21 -9.28 6.76
CA PRO A 83 -1.05 -9.98 6.64
C PRO A 83 -2.13 -9.25 7.43
N ILE A 84 -3.36 -9.20 6.90
CA ILE A 84 -4.52 -8.50 7.50
C ILE A 84 -4.69 -8.86 8.99
N ALA A 85 -4.39 -10.10 9.37
CA ALA A 85 -4.41 -10.55 10.75
C ALA A 85 -3.51 -9.72 11.69
N GLN A 86 -2.31 -9.33 11.23
CA GLN A 86 -1.39 -8.48 12.00
C GLN A 86 -1.90 -7.05 12.08
N GLN A 87 -2.47 -6.51 10.99
CA GLN A 87 -3.09 -5.19 10.99
C GLN A 87 -4.28 -5.13 11.96
N MET A 88 -5.12 -6.16 12.00
CA MET A 88 -6.25 -6.27 12.93
C MET A 88 -5.80 -6.38 14.39
N GLN A 89 -4.73 -7.13 14.67
CA GLN A 89 -4.19 -7.25 16.02
C GLN A 89 -3.61 -5.93 16.54
N GLU A 90 -2.92 -5.17 15.70
CA GLU A 90 -2.35 -3.87 16.08
C GLU A 90 -3.46 -2.82 16.27
N ALA A 91 -4.44 -2.78 15.37
CA ALA A 91 -5.63 -1.94 15.53
C ALA A 91 -6.40 -2.28 16.81
N ALA A 92 -6.55 -3.57 17.15
CA ALA A 92 -7.15 -3.98 18.40
C ALA A 92 -6.33 -3.50 19.61
N LYS A 93 -5.01 -3.64 19.59
CA LYS A 93 -4.13 -3.15 20.67
C LYS A 93 -4.20 -1.64 20.86
N LEU A 94 -4.25 -0.86 19.78
CA LEU A 94 -4.45 0.59 19.85
C LEU A 94 -5.81 0.96 20.43
N ALA A 95 -6.88 0.25 20.02
CA ALA A 95 -8.22 0.47 20.57
C ALA A 95 -8.31 0.09 22.06
N GLU A 96 -7.60 -0.94 22.50
CA GLU A 96 -7.53 -1.32 23.93
C GLU A 96 -6.74 -0.30 24.76
N ALA A 97 -5.64 0.24 24.20
CA ALA A 97 -4.85 1.29 24.85
C ALA A 97 -5.63 2.60 25.05
N ASP A 98 -6.44 3.01 24.07
CA ASP A 98 -7.32 4.19 24.17
C ASP A 98 -8.43 3.99 25.22
N ARG A 99 -9.00 2.78 25.31
CA ARG A 99 -10.00 2.42 26.33
C ARG A 99 -9.48 2.54 27.76
N GLY A 100 -8.17 2.35 27.96
CA GLY A 100 -7.52 2.49 29.26
C GLY A 100 -7.33 3.94 29.72
N GLN A 101 -7.40 4.93 28.81
CA GLN A 101 -7.16 6.34 29.13
C GLN A 101 -8.44 7.15 29.41
N THR A 102 -9.60 6.70 28.93
CA THR A 102 -10.86 7.48 29.05
C THR A 102 -11.58 7.30 30.40
N ALA A 103 -11.13 6.40 31.26
CA ALA A 103 -11.78 6.10 32.54
C ALA A 103 -10.93 6.52 33.75
N SER A 104 -10.63 7.82 33.91
CA SER A 104 -10.29 8.38 35.23
C SER A 104 -10.39 9.91 35.30
N LYS A 105 -11.26 10.36 36.21
CA LYS A 105 -11.40 11.70 36.83
C LYS A 105 -12.27 12.76 36.11
N ARG A 106 -13.60 12.62 36.24
CA ARG A 106 -14.49 13.79 36.42
C ARG A 106 -14.31 14.31 37.85
N ASN A 107 -13.53 15.37 38.04
CA ASN A 107 -13.60 16.19 39.25
C ASN A 107 -14.66 17.26 39.03
N VAL A 108 -15.75 17.21 39.81
CA VAL A 108 -16.77 18.26 39.89
C VAL A 108 -16.20 19.40 40.75
N PRO A 109 -16.22 20.67 40.31
CA PRO A 109 -15.84 21.77 41.19
C PRO A 109 -17.00 22.09 42.12
N ASP A 110 -16.76 21.90 43.42
CA ASP A 110 -17.60 22.37 44.53
C ASP A 110 -17.66 23.90 44.51
N LYS A 111 -18.85 24.46 44.24
CA LYS A 111 -19.10 25.89 44.24
C LYS A 111 -19.57 26.29 45.64
N GLY A 112 -18.60 26.62 46.49
CA GLY A 112 -18.81 27.08 47.85
C GLY A 112 -19.72 28.30 47.95
N ASP A 113 -20.60 28.23 48.94
CA ASP A 113 -21.50 29.25 49.45
C ASP A 113 -20.70 30.41 50.07
N ARG A 114 -20.92 31.65 49.60
CA ARG A 114 -20.80 32.90 50.38
C ARG A 114 -21.29 34.12 49.61
#